data_AF-A0A093Y178-F1
#
_entry.id   AF-A0A093Y178-F1
#
_cell.length_a   1.000
_cell.length_b   1.000
_cell.length_c   1.000
_cell.angle_alpha   90.00
_cell.angle_beta   90.00
_cell.angle_gamma   90.00
#
_symmetry.space_group_name_H-M   'P 1'
#
loop_
_entity.id
_entity.type
_entity.pdbx_description
1 polymer ?
#
loop_
_entity_poly.entity_id
_entity_poly.type
_entity_poly.pdbx_seq_one_letter_code
_entity_poly.pdbx_strand_id
1 'polypeptide(L)'
;MRFLEQKAAVGAAIVLLAAASEARHTHNRPVQLETLERRHGHGHSHNKVHSSRADHKDEPALEKRDICSFPLTAGLVAVTPGSENRGWAMSPDQACVAGKFCPYACPPGQLMGQWDADATSYEYPASMNGGLKCDSGGIIKKPFPNKPYCYKGTGSVYAENECSQAVAYCQTVLPGNEAMLIPTLVGAGKTVELAVPDTEYWASTAAHYYINPPGVSTEDACVWGDGSKPIGNWSPYVAGANTDASGETFVKIAWNPIYTGESTFQNDLPKFGVKITCQGGGCNGLPCSIDPSEVKVNGVTSGNSASGAGGGNFCVVTVPKGSKANIETFDVGGSGGGGGGGDETPEPSSSPDPTPT
;
A
#
# COMPACT_ATOMS: atom_id res chain seq x y z
N MET A 1 -47.74 9.37 36.59
CA MET A 1 -46.50 8.55 36.53
C MET A 1 -46.58 7.78 35.22
N ARG A 2 -45.89 8.26 34.16
CA ARG A 2 -44.62 7.71 33.62
C ARG A 2 -44.74 6.19 33.44
N PHE A 3 -44.74 5.62 32.24
CA PHE A 3 -43.64 5.64 31.26
C PHE A 3 -44.15 5.67 29.80
N LEU A 4 -43.53 6.51 28.96
CA LEU A 4 -43.51 6.33 27.51
C LEU A 4 -42.40 5.32 27.18
N GLU A 5 -42.75 4.21 26.55
CA GLU A 5 -41.80 3.38 25.80
C GLU A 5 -41.51 4.08 24.48
N GLN A 6 -40.34 4.72 24.37
CA GLN A 6 -39.78 5.11 23.08
C GLN A 6 -39.06 3.88 22.51
N LYS A 7 -39.69 3.25 21.51
CA LYS A 7 -39.01 2.31 20.62
C LYS A 7 -37.97 3.09 19.82
N ALA A 8 -36.69 2.91 20.17
CA ALA A 8 -35.58 3.39 19.36
C ALA A 8 -35.63 2.68 18.00
N ALA A 9 -35.86 3.45 16.95
CA ALA A 9 -35.71 2.99 15.58
C ALA A 9 -34.24 2.66 15.34
N VAL A 10 -33.94 1.37 15.15
CA VAL A 10 -32.65 0.88 14.69
C VAL A 10 -32.46 1.42 13.27
N GLY A 11 -31.65 2.48 13.15
CA GLY A 11 -31.21 3.01 11.88
C GLY A 11 -30.24 2.04 11.22
N ALA A 12 -30.75 1.20 10.33
CA ALA A 12 -29.94 0.48 9.35
C ALA A 12 -29.46 1.50 8.31
N ALA A 13 -28.31 2.14 8.57
CA ALA A 13 -27.63 2.98 7.61
C ALA A 13 -26.50 2.18 6.94
N ILE A 14 -26.89 1.54 5.82
CA ILE A 14 -26.14 1.34 4.58
C ILE A 14 -24.64 1.09 4.73
N VAL A 15 -24.30 -0.20 4.64
CA VAL A 15 -22.98 -0.71 4.26
C VAL A 15 -22.64 -0.22 2.85
N LEU A 16 -21.79 0.80 2.75
CA LEU A 16 -21.09 1.20 1.52
C LEU A 16 -19.57 1.07 1.67
N LEU A 17 -19.13 0.13 2.51
CA LEU A 17 -17.70 -0.23 2.68
C LEU A 17 -17.28 -1.42 1.79
N ALA A 18 -18.15 -1.88 0.89
CA ALA A 18 -17.87 -2.98 -0.05
C ALA A 18 -17.55 -2.52 -1.48
N ALA A 19 -17.74 -1.23 -1.83
CA ALA A 19 -17.73 -0.78 -3.23
C ALA A 19 -16.68 0.30 -3.58
N ALA A 20 -15.92 0.84 -2.62
CA ALA A 20 -14.94 1.91 -2.87
C ALA A 20 -13.47 1.44 -2.85
N SER A 21 -13.24 0.13 -2.81
CA SER A 21 -11.92 -0.48 -2.98
C SER A 21 -12.06 -1.75 -3.81
N GLU A 22 -12.62 -1.60 -5.01
CA GLU A 22 -12.55 -2.60 -6.07
C GLU A 22 -11.31 -2.31 -6.91
N ALA A 23 -10.16 -2.88 -6.53
CA ALA A 23 -9.20 -3.27 -7.56
C ALA A 23 -9.87 -4.43 -8.31
N ARG A 24 -10.60 -4.12 -9.38
CA ARG A 24 -11.06 -5.15 -10.32
C ARG A 24 -9.81 -5.77 -10.92
N HIS A 25 -9.35 -6.89 -10.34
CA HIS A 25 -8.42 -7.81 -10.99
C HIS A 25 -9.13 -8.48 -12.17
N THR A 26 -9.43 -7.67 -13.19
CA THR A 26 -9.69 -8.15 -14.53
C THR A 26 -8.32 -8.28 -15.16
N HIS A 27 -7.83 -9.51 -15.30
CA HIS A 27 -6.66 -9.80 -16.11
C HIS A 27 -6.94 -9.38 -17.56
N ASN A 28 -6.60 -8.14 -17.90
CA ASN A 28 -6.37 -7.73 -19.28
C ASN A 28 -4.88 -7.42 -19.42
N ARG A 29 -4.08 -8.49 -19.54
CA ARG A 29 -2.79 -8.40 -20.21
C ARG A 29 -3.07 -8.27 -21.71
N PRO A 30 -2.68 -7.19 -22.40
CA PRO A 30 -2.46 -7.27 -23.84
C PRO A 30 -1.15 -8.04 -24.07
N VAL A 31 -1.24 -9.37 -24.10
CA VAL A 31 -0.26 -10.17 -24.83
C VAL A 31 -0.58 -9.96 -26.31
N GLN A 32 0.20 -9.13 -27.01
CA GLN A 32 0.50 -9.25 -28.45
C GLN A 32 1.27 -8.02 -28.93
N LEU A 33 2.59 -8.16 -29.10
CA LEU A 33 3.24 -7.89 -30.39
C LEU A 33 4.68 -8.44 -30.39
N GLU A 34 4.82 -9.76 -30.30
CA GLU A 34 5.98 -10.43 -30.89
C GLU A 34 5.51 -11.63 -31.71
N THR A 35 6.01 -11.71 -32.95
CA THR A 35 6.01 -12.89 -33.83
C THR A 35 4.75 -13.19 -34.67
N LEU A 36 4.53 -12.38 -35.70
CA LEU A 36 4.21 -12.84 -37.06
C LEU A 36 5.18 -12.03 -37.94
N GLU A 37 6.19 -12.61 -38.59
CA GLU A 37 6.03 -13.37 -39.82
C GLU A 37 7.25 -14.28 -40.07
N ARG A 38 7.02 -15.59 -40.22
CA ARG A 38 7.94 -16.46 -40.97
C ARG A 38 7.16 -17.52 -41.77
N ARG A 39 6.94 -17.16 -43.04
CA ARG A 39 7.08 -17.98 -44.26
C ARG A 39 6.28 -19.28 -44.37
N HIS A 40 5.25 -19.24 -45.23
CA HIS A 40 5.01 -20.30 -46.21
C HIS A 40 5.20 -19.73 -47.62
N GLY A 41 5.85 -20.51 -48.49
CA GLY A 41 6.27 -20.11 -49.82
C GLY A 41 5.35 -20.58 -50.95
N HIS A 42 5.71 -20.04 -52.12
CA HIS A 42 5.41 -20.44 -53.50
C HIS A 42 4.06 -20.07 -54.13
N GLY A 43 4.16 -19.16 -55.12
CA GLY A 43 3.16 -18.90 -56.15
C GLY A 43 3.66 -17.81 -57.10
N HIS A 44 4.29 -18.19 -58.21
CA HIS A 44 4.72 -17.28 -59.28
C HIS A 44 3.52 -16.72 -60.06
N SER A 45 3.55 -15.42 -60.39
CA SER A 45 3.10 -14.92 -61.70
C SER A 45 3.54 -13.47 -61.91
N HIS A 46 4.11 -13.20 -63.09
CA HIS A 46 4.54 -11.88 -63.53
C HIS A 46 3.37 -11.10 -64.15
N ASN A 47 3.28 -9.80 -63.87
CA ASN A 47 2.98 -8.83 -64.93
C ASN A 47 3.42 -7.40 -64.57
N LYS A 48 4.08 -6.76 -65.53
CA LYS A 48 4.54 -5.36 -65.50
C LYS A 48 3.38 -4.42 -65.78
N VAL A 49 3.28 -3.29 -65.05
CA VAL A 49 2.85 -1.99 -65.59
C VAL A 49 3.53 -0.86 -64.79
N HIS A 50 4.14 0.10 -65.48
CA HIS A 50 4.73 1.33 -64.96
C HIS A 50 3.65 2.36 -64.54
N SER A 51 3.84 3.15 -63.48
CA SER A 51 3.67 4.62 -63.50
C SER A 51 3.98 5.29 -62.15
N SER A 52 4.89 6.27 -62.20
CA SER A 52 4.93 7.56 -61.50
C SER A 52 4.68 7.70 -59.98
N ARG A 53 5.74 8.19 -59.31
CA ARG A 53 5.77 9.44 -58.52
C ARG A 53 5.04 9.46 -57.16
N ALA A 54 5.79 9.19 -56.09
CA ALA A 54 5.90 10.01 -54.85
C ALA A 54 6.60 9.18 -53.76
N ASP A 55 7.84 9.51 -53.40
CA ASP A 55 8.49 8.97 -52.21
C ASP A 55 9.28 10.10 -51.54
N HIS A 56 8.58 10.88 -50.70
CA HIS A 56 9.15 11.34 -49.44
C HIS A 56 8.45 10.52 -48.37
N LYS A 57 9.07 9.41 -47.98
CA LYS A 57 8.73 8.73 -46.74
C LYS A 57 9.35 9.53 -45.63
N ASP A 58 8.51 10.28 -44.93
CA ASP A 58 8.78 10.67 -43.55
C ASP A 58 8.93 9.37 -42.75
N GLU A 59 10.17 8.97 -42.51
CA GLU A 59 10.52 8.08 -41.41
C GLU A 59 9.92 8.70 -40.14
N PRO A 60 9.15 7.97 -39.31
CA PRO A 60 8.73 8.50 -38.03
C PRO A 60 10.00 8.77 -37.25
N ALA A 61 10.30 10.05 -37.02
CA ALA A 61 11.38 10.47 -36.15
C ALA A 61 11.26 9.65 -34.87
N LEU A 62 12.32 8.94 -34.50
CA LEU A 62 12.49 8.37 -33.18
C LEU A 62 12.33 9.54 -32.20
N GLU A 63 11.11 9.76 -31.70
CA GLU A 63 10.85 10.76 -30.68
C GLU A 63 11.72 10.36 -29.51
N LYS A 64 12.76 11.16 -29.29
CA LYS A 64 13.58 11.10 -28.10
C LYS A 64 12.63 11.49 -26.97
N ARG A 65 11.97 10.50 -26.37
CA ARG A 65 11.01 10.74 -25.29
C ARG A 65 11.78 11.32 -24.14
N ASP A 66 11.61 12.62 -23.91
CA ASP A 66 12.28 13.29 -22.80
C ASP A 66 11.84 12.64 -21.49
N ILE A 67 12.80 12.25 -20.66
CA ILE A 67 12.58 11.57 -19.38
C ILE A 67 12.56 12.64 -18.28
N CYS A 68 11.50 12.67 -17.49
CA CYS A 68 11.40 13.60 -16.37
C CYS A 68 12.20 13.11 -15.17
N SER A 69 13.02 14.00 -14.61
CA SER A 69 13.81 13.72 -13.42
C SER A 69 12.97 13.80 -12.15
N PHE A 70 13.17 12.84 -11.25
CA PHE A 70 12.56 12.86 -9.93
C PHE A 70 13.09 14.05 -9.09
N PRO A 71 12.23 14.83 -8.43
CA PRO A 71 12.66 16.02 -7.69
C PRO A 71 13.23 15.67 -6.31
N LEU A 72 14.51 15.26 -6.27
CA LEU A 72 15.23 14.85 -5.05
C LEU A 72 15.20 15.89 -3.91
N THR A 73 15.08 17.18 -4.24
CA THR A 73 15.07 18.27 -3.24
C THR A 73 13.66 18.60 -2.71
N ALA A 74 12.62 17.91 -3.17
CA ALA A 74 11.23 18.20 -2.80
C ALA A 74 10.77 17.49 -1.50
N GLY A 75 11.68 16.80 -0.80
CA GLY A 75 11.35 16.07 0.43
C GLY A 75 10.48 14.83 0.20
N LEU A 76 10.50 14.29 -1.03
CA LEU A 76 9.78 13.09 -1.42
C LEU A 76 10.60 11.84 -1.12
N VAL A 77 9.92 10.70 -1.01
CA VAL A 77 10.58 9.40 -0.85
C VAL A 77 10.84 8.81 -2.23
N ALA A 78 12.10 8.46 -2.51
CA ALA A 78 12.47 7.84 -3.78
C ALA A 78 12.17 6.33 -3.74
N VAL A 79 11.35 5.86 -4.68
CA VAL A 79 11.03 4.44 -4.84
C VAL A 79 12.01 3.80 -5.83
N THR A 80 12.75 2.78 -5.38
CA THR A 80 13.76 2.04 -6.16
C THR A 80 14.62 2.94 -7.09
N PRO A 81 15.31 3.98 -6.58
CA PRO A 81 15.96 4.99 -7.41
C PRO A 81 17.05 4.48 -8.36
N GLY A 82 17.56 3.26 -8.14
CA GLY A 82 18.50 2.58 -9.04
C GLY A 82 17.87 1.91 -10.27
N SER A 83 16.54 1.88 -10.36
CA SER A 83 15.78 1.24 -11.44
C SER A 83 15.30 2.24 -12.49
N GLU A 84 14.54 1.80 -13.50
CA GLU A 84 14.09 2.65 -14.61
C GLU A 84 13.12 3.75 -14.17
N ASN A 85 12.39 3.53 -13.07
CA ASN A 85 11.53 4.53 -12.44
C ASN A 85 12.29 5.67 -11.75
N ARG A 86 13.60 5.55 -11.52
CA ARG A 86 14.47 6.63 -11.02
C ARG A 86 13.92 7.39 -9.80
N GLY A 87 13.18 6.71 -8.92
CA GLY A 87 12.62 7.28 -7.69
C GLY A 87 11.12 7.60 -7.75
N TRP A 88 10.50 7.61 -8.93
CA TRP A 88 9.05 7.76 -9.07
C TRP A 88 8.33 6.55 -8.48
N ALA A 89 7.13 6.75 -7.90
CA ALA A 89 6.29 5.67 -7.39
C ALA A 89 5.56 4.96 -8.55
N MET A 90 6.37 4.37 -9.44
CA MET A 90 6.01 3.58 -10.61
C MET A 90 6.75 2.25 -10.52
N SER A 91 6.32 1.23 -11.28
CA SER A 91 7.01 -0.06 -11.24
C SER A 91 8.49 0.08 -11.64
N PRO A 92 9.41 -0.74 -11.11
CA PRO A 92 10.85 -0.58 -11.36
C PRO A 92 11.26 -0.58 -12.84
N ASP A 93 10.45 -1.15 -13.72
CA ASP A 93 10.59 -1.25 -15.18
C ASP A 93 9.84 -0.14 -15.95
N GLN A 94 9.38 0.91 -15.27
CA GLN A 94 8.62 2.00 -15.86
C GLN A 94 9.33 3.34 -15.70
N ALA A 95 9.65 4.01 -16.82
CA ALA A 95 10.16 5.37 -16.81
C ALA A 95 9.04 6.43 -16.82
N CYS A 96 9.25 7.51 -16.07
CA CYS A 96 8.45 8.74 -16.19
C CYS A 96 8.88 9.55 -17.43
N VAL A 97 8.07 9.51 -18.48
CA VAL A 97 8.36 10.12 -19.79
C VAL A 97 7.41 11.27 -20.13
N ALA A 98 7.84 12.11 -21.06
CA ALA A 98 7.08 13.24 -21.60
C ALA A 98 5.62 12.89 -21.90
N GLY A 99 4.71 13.78 -21.50
CA GLY A 99 3.27 13.64 -21.66
C GLY A 99 2.58 12.76 -20.61
N LYS A 100 3.31 12.05 -19.75
CA LYS A 100 2.72 11.20 -18.70
C LYS A 100 2.59 11.92 -17.36
N PHE A 101 1.68 11.41 -16.53
CA PHE A 101 1.65 11.72 -15.12
C PHE A 101 2.57 10.75 -14.37
N CYS A 102 3.31 11.26 -13.41
CA CYS A 102 4.35 10.54 -12.69
C CYS A 102 4.04 10.58 -11.19
N PRO A 103 3.45 9.50 -10.65
CA PRO A 103 3.20 9.35 -9.22
C PRO A 103 4.49 9.35 -8.41
N TYR A 104 4.44 9.83 -7.18
CA TYR A 104 5.58 9.90 -6.26
C TYR A 104 5.18 9.50 -4.84
N ALA A 105 6.14 9.09 -4.03
CA ALA A 105 5.90 8.73 -2.64
C ALA A 105 6.11 9.92 -1.70
N CYS A 106 5.18 10.08 -0.77
CA CYS A 106 5.29 11.03 0.33
C CYS A 106 5.88 10.36 1.59
N PRO A 107 6.49 11.12 2.51
CA PRO A 107 6.94 10.57 3.79
C PRO A 107 5.79 9.90 4.57
N PRO A 108 6.09 8.94 5.47
CA PRO A 108 5.06 8.29 6.29
C PRO A 108 4.10 9.28 6.97
N GLY A 109 2.82 8.91 7.01
CA GLY A 109 1.74 9.77 7.51
C GLY A 109 1.27 10.87 6.54
N GLN A 110 1.84 10.97 5.33
CA GLN A 110 1.46 11.98 4.34
C GLN A 110 0.90 11.36 3.06
N LEU A 111 -0.01 12.11 2.43
CA LEU A 111 -0.69 11.76 1.19
C LEU A 111 -0.14 12.62 0.04
N MET A 112 -0.21 12.07 -1.17
CA MET A 112 0.10 12.79 -2.40
C MET A 112 -0.89 13.93 -2.60
N GLY A 113 -0.41 15.13 -2.89
CA GLY A 113 -1.23 16.34 -3.08
C GLY A 113 -1.38 16.78 -4.53
N GLN A 114 -0.91 15.96 -5.48
CA GLN A 114 -0.86 16.27 -6.91
C GLN A 114 -1.36 15.09 -7.72
N TRP A 115 -2.20 15.36 -8.70
CA TRP A 115 -2.75 14.42 -9.67
C TRP A 115 -3.43 15.22 -10.78
N ASP A 116 -3.87 14.56 -11.84
CA ASP A 116 -4.63 15.20 -12.91
C ASP A 116 -5.94 15.82 -12.40
N ALA A 117 -6.17 17.11 -12.66
CA ALA A 117 -7.38 17.79 -12.20
C ALA A 117 -8.67 17.18 -12.78
N ASP A 118 -8.55 16.52 -13.95
CA ASP A 118 -9.66 15.84 -14.61
C ASP A 118 -9.90 14.41 -14.06
N ALA A 119 -8.99 13.87 -13.24
CA ALA A 119 -9.17 12.59 -12.57
C ALA A 119 -10.04 12.75 -11.32
N THR A 120 -11.36 12.86 -11.50
CA THR A 120 -12.32 13.09 -10.41
C THR A 120 -12.99 11.82 -9.88
N SER A 121 -12.79 10.69 -10.54
CA SER A 121 -13.40 9.39 -10.20
C SER A 121 -12.40 8.25 -10.35
N TYR A 122 -12.74 7.10 -9.77
CA TYR A 122 -11.99 5.86 -9.94
C TYR A 122 -12.33 5.22 -11.30
N GLU A 123 -12.02 5.90 -12.40
CA GLU A 123 -12.29 5.43 -13.75
C GLU A 123 -11.02 5.42 -14.61
N TYR A 124 -10.74 4.28 -15.24
CA TYR A 124 -9.64 4.16 -16.18
C TYR A 124 -9.96 4.93 -17.48
N PRO A 125 -9.00 5.67 -18.08
CA PRO A 125 -7.59 5.78 -17.68
C PRO A 125 -7.29 6.89 -16.66
N ALA A 126 -8.27 7.74 -16.31
CA ALA A 126 -8.04 8.90 -15.46
C ALA A 126 -7.50 8.52 -14.06
N SER A 127 -7.92 7.38 -13.50
CA SER A 127 -7.42 6.85 -12.22
C SER A 127 -5.91 6.59 -12.19
N MET A 128 -5.28 6.46 -13.36
CA MET A 128 -3.84 6.24 -13.50
C MET A 128 -3.03 7.55 -13.43
N ASN A 129 -3.68 8.71 -13.54
CA ASN A 129 -3.02 9.99 -13.72
C ASN A 129 -2.68 10.68 -12.39
N GLY A 130 -1.88 10.02 -11.56
CA GLY A 130 -1.39 10.59 -10.30
C GLY A 130 -0.06 11.35 -10.39
N GLY A 131 0.17 12.21 -9.41
CA GLY A 131 1.44 12.90 -9.22
C GLY A 131 1.65 14.11 -10.12
N LEU A 132 2.86 14.23 -10.67
CA LEU A 132 3.30 15.39 -11.44
C LEU A 132 3.16 15.16 -12.93
N LYS A 133 2.80 16.20 -13.68
CA LYS A 133 2.78 16.12 -15.14
C LYS A 133 4.19 16.28 -15.68
N CYS A 134 4.69 15.29 -16.41
CA CYS A 134 5.87 15.45 -17.25
C CYS A 134 5.44 16.14 -18.55
N ASP A 135 5.88 17.37 -18.77
CA ASP A 135 5.56 18.08 -20.01
C ASP A 135 6.37 17.54 -21.21
N SER A 136 6.11 18.09 -22.39
CA SER A 136 6.73 17.63 -23.65
C SER A 136 8.25 17.86 -23.71
N GLY A 137 8.81 18.70 -22.84
CA GLY A 137 10.25 18.97 -22.76
C GLY A 137 10.95 18.27 -21.60
N GLY A 138 10.29 17.30 -20.95
CA GLY A 138 10.86 16.60 -19.80
C GLY A 138 10.90 17.43 -18.51
N ILE A 139 10.09 18.49 -18.40
CA ILE A 139 10.00 19.31 -17.20
C ILE A 139 8.74 18.92 -16.41
N ILE A 140 8.94 18.69 -15.11
CA ILE A 140 7.86 18.35 -14.18
C ILE A 140 7.02 19.59 -13.83
N LYS A 141 5.69 19.45 -13.85
CA LYS A 141 4.72 20.47 -13.46
C LYS A 141 3.78 19.94 -12.39
N LYS A 142 3.50 20.78 -11.40
CA LYS A 142 2.42 20.54 -10.43
C LYS A 142 1.07 20.85 -11.10
N PRO A 143 0.15 19.88 -11.21
CA PRO A 143 -1.22 20.15 -11.66
C PRO A 143 -1.97 21.13 -10.77
N PHE A 144 -1.67 21.14 -9.46
CA PHE A 144 -2.18 22.13 -8.51
C PHE A 144 -1.04 23.02 -8.02
N PRO A 145 -0.76 24.17 -8.68
CA PRO A 145 0.41 25.00 -8.38
C PRO A 145 0.49 25.46 -6.93
N ASN A 146 -0.66 25.74 -6.31
CA ASN A 146 -0.76 26.27 -4.95
C ASN A 146 -0.85 25.18 -3.87
N LYS A 147 -0.95 23.90 -4.25
CA LYS A 147 -0.91 22.79 -3.29
C LYS A 147 0.55 22.34 -3.06
N PRO A 148 0.87 21.83 -1.85
CA PRO A 148 2.15 21.17 -1.62
C PRO A 148 2.23 19.86 -2.42
N TYR A 149 3.43 19.27 -2.50
CA TYR A 149 3.56 17.90 -3.00
C TYR A 149 2.92 16.91 -2.05
N CYS A 150 3.22 17.02 -0.76
CA CYS A 150 2.69 16.12 0.26
C CYS A 150 1.93 16.91 1.31
N TYR A 151 0.86 16.33 1.84
CA TYR A 151 0.12 16.89 2.96
C TYR A 151 -0.19 15.81 3.98
N LYS A 152 -0.39 16.20 5.24
CA LYS A 152 -0.65 15.25 6.33
C LYS A 152 -2.01 14.58 6.15
N GLY A 153 -2.04 13.26 6.35
CA GLY A 153 -3.30 12.54 6.56
C GLY A 153 -3.93 12.89 7.92
N THR A 154 -4.98 12.17 8.29
CA THR A 154 -5.75 12.49 9.50
C THR A 154 -5.05 12.14 10.82
N GLY A 155 -3.94 11.39 10.77
CA GLY A 155 -3.09 11.07 11.93
C GLY A 155 -3.72 10.12 12.95
N SER A 156 -4.72 9.35 12.52
CA SER A 156 -5.52 8.44 13.36
C SER A 156 -4.97 7.01 13.43
N VAL A 157 -4.09 6.60 12.53
CA VAL A 157 -3.58 5.21 12.46
C VAL A 157 -2.06 5.16 12.39
N TYR A 158 -1.49 4.23 13.14
CA TYR A 158 -0.05 3.97 13.19
C TYR A 158 0.21 2.49 12.92
N ALA A 159 1.34 2.18 12.31
CA ALA A 159 1.88 0.83 12.30
C ALA A 159 2.82 0.66 13.48
N GLU A 160 2.60 -0.38 14.27
CA GLU A 160 3.41 -0.76 15.43
C GLU A 160 4.02 -2.13 15.18
N ASN A 161 5.30 -2.28 15.48
CA ASN A 161 6.04 -3.49 15.19
C ASN A 161 6.65 -4.09 16.46
N GLU A 162 6.02 -5.14 16.96
CA GLU A 162 6.50 -5.97 18.07
C GLU A 162 7.30 -7.19 17.57
N CYS A 163 7.46 -7.35 16.25
CA CYS A 163 8.38 -8.36 15.71
C CYS A 163 9.83 -7.98 16.00
N SER A 164 10.69 -8.99 16.06
CA SER A 164 12.14 -8.85 16.27
C SER A 164 12.88 -8.18 15.11
N GLN A 165 12.26 -8.11 13.92
CA GLN A 165 12.83 -7.49 12.72
C GLN A 165 11.91 -6.39 12.18
N ALA A 166 12.48 -5.49 11.37
CA ALA A 166 11.70 -4.43 10.74
C ALA A 166 10.64 -4.99 9.77
N VAL A 167 9.50 -4.32 9.69
CA VAL A 167 8.37 -4.69 8.81
C VAL A 167 8.11 -3.58 7.79
N ALA A 168 7.99 -3.97 6.52
CA ALA A 168 7.66 -3.06 5.43
C ALA A 168 6.15 -3.04 5.16
N TYR A 169 5.55 -1.86 5.30
CA TYR A 169 4.18 -1.54 4.91
C TYR A 169 4.23 -0.79 3.58
N CYS A 170 3.68 -1.39 2.52
CA CYS A 170 3.73 -0.84 1.17
C CYS A 170 2.35 -0.30 0.78
N GLN A 171 2.22 1.01 0.68
CA GLN A 171 0.97 1.67 0.30
C GLN A 171 0.75 1.60 -1.22
N THR A 172 -0.49 1.31 -1.61
CA THR A 172 -0.94 1.38 -3.00
C THR A 172 -0.86 2.80 -3.55
N VAL A 173 -0.31 2.96 -4.75
CA VAL A 173 -0.25 4.25 -5.44
C VAL A 173 -1.62 4.56 -6.05
N LEU A 174 -2.35 5.48 -5.42
CA LEU A 174 -3.65 5.97 -5.88
C LEU A 174 -3.70 7.49 -5.80
N PRO A 175 -4.09 8.22 -6.86
CA PRO A 175 -4.19 7.75 -8.24
C PRO A 175 -2.82 7.30 -8.77
N GLY A 176 -2.81 6.33 -9.68
CA GLY A 176 -1.58 5.73 -10.20
C GLY A 176 -1.80 4.33 -10.73
N ASN A 177 -0.72 3.56 -10.84
CA ASN A 177 -0.76 2.21 -11.41
C ASN A 177 -1.31 1.12 -10.46
N GLU A 178 -1.83 1.52 -9.30
CA GLU A 178 -2.42 0.64 -8.28
C GLU A 178 -1.47 -0.43 -7.74
N ALA A 179 -0.16 -0.30 -7.99
CA ALA A 179 0.85 -1.13 -7.35
C ALA A 179 1.17 -0.61 -5.94
N MET A 180 1.62 -1.51 -5.07
CA MET A 180 2.02 -1.24 -3.69
C MET A 180 3.47 -0.76 -3.60
N LEU A 181 3.70 0.51 -3.94
CA LEU A 181 5.05 1.03 -4.17
C LEU A 181 5.52 2.07 -3.15
N ILE A 182 4.60 2.69 -2.39
CA ILE A 182 4.95 3.77 -1.45
C ILE A 182 5.41 3.12 -0.13
N PRO A 183 6.69 3.25 0.27
CA PRO A 183 7.23 2.47 1.36
C PRO A 183 7.05 3.16 2.72
N THR A 184 6.70 2.36 3.73
CA THR A 184 6.85 2.71 5.15
C THR A 184 7.56 1.58 5.87
N LEU A 185 8.79 1.84 6.34
CA LEU A 185 9.56 0.88 7.13
C LEU A 185 9.33 1.12 8.62
N VAL A 186 8.91 0.08 9.34
CA VAL A 186 8.68 0.13 10.79
C VAL A 186 9.74 -0.73 11.46
N GLY A 187 10.70 -0.10 12.14
CA GLY A 187 11.74 -0.83 12.89
C GLY A 187 11.18 -1.68 14.02
N ALA A 188 11.95 -2.65 14.51
CA ALA A 188 11.57 -3.47 15.67
C ALA A 188 11.35 -2.59 16.92
N GLY A 189 10.24 -2.80 17.63
CA GLY A 189 9.80 -2.01 18.78
C GLY A 189 9.51 -0.53 18.44
N LYS A 190 9.19 -0.23 17.18
CA LYS A 190 8.89 1.14 16.73
C LYS A 190 7.44 1.26 16.28
N THR A 191 6.99 2.51 16.32
CA THR A 191 5.68 2.94 15.84
C THR A 191 5.87 4.04 14.80
N VAL A 192 5.21 3.93 13.66
CA VAL A 192 5.27 4.91 12.56
C VAL A 192 3.86 5.28 12.11
N GLU A 193 3.61 6.56 11.89
CA GLU A 193 2.32 7.07 11.40
C GLU A 193 2.05 6.55 9.97
N LEU A 194 0.85 6.01 9.73
CA LEU A 194 0.39 5.65 8.39
C LEU A 194 -0.41 6.80 7.77
N ALA A 195 -0.32 6.95 6.45
CA ALA A 195 -1.14 7.91 5.73
C ALA A 195 -2.61 7.44 5.72
N VAL A 196 -3.49 8.26 6.28
CA VAL A 196 -4.93 8.01 6.32
C VAL A 196 -5.65 9.17 5.62
N PRO A 197 -6.31 8.95 4.49
CA PRO A 197 -7.07 9.97 3.79
C PRO A 197 -8.36 10.31 4.52
N ASP A 198 -8.74 11.59 4.42
CA ASP A 198 -10.10 12.05 4.64
C ASP A 198 -10.89 12.00 3.33
N THR A 199 -12.12 12.53 3.36
CA THR A 199 -13.00 12.57 2.20
C THR A 199 -12.53 13.53 1.10
N GLU A 200 -11.56 14.43 1.37
CA GLU A 200 -11.02 15.39 0.40
C GLU A 200 -9.87 14.79 -0.44
N TYR A 201 -9.33 13.65 -0.03
CA TYR A 201 -8.37 12.93 -0.85
C TYR A 201 -8.98 12.50 -2.19
N TRP A 202 -8.13 12.27 -3.18
CA TRP A 202 -8.51 11.92 -4.54
C TRP A 202 -9.66 10.90 -4.59
N ALA A 203 -10.76 11.28 -5.24
CA ALA A 203 -11.99 10.49 -5.38
C ALA A 203 -12.55 9.91 -4.06
N SER A 204 -12.29 10.57 -2.92
CA SER A 204 -12.65 10.13 -1.56
C SER A 204 -12.21 8.69 -1.25
N THR A 205 -11.07 8.30 -1.81
CA THR A 205 -10.51 6.95 -1.67
C THR A 205 -9.90 6.71 -0.29
N ALA A 206 -9.77 5.42 0.06
CA ALA A 206 -9.06 4.96 1.24
C ALA A 206 -7.59 4.69 0.93
N ALA A 207 -6.73 4.70 1.95
CA ALA A 207 -5.39 4.15 1.83
C ALA A 207 -5.44 2.62 1.98
N HIS A 208 -4.61 1.92 1.19
CA HIS A 208 -4.46 0.47 1.22
C HIS A 208 -2.97 0.14 1.34
N TYR A 209 -2.64 -0.82 2.20
CA TYR A 209 -1.29 -1.25 2.53
C TYR A 209 -1.16 -2.76 2.41
N TYR A 210 -0.02 -3.20 1.91
CA TYR A 210 0.44 -4.59 1.96
C TYR A 210 1.46 -4.71 3.10
N ILE A 211 1.25 -5.66 4.01
CA ILE A 211 2.09 -5.87 5.20
C ILE A 211 2.99 -7.07 4.95
N ASN A 212 4.28 -6.80 4.81
CA ASN A 212 5.26 -7.81 4.40
C ASN A 212 5.83 -8.59 5.60
N PRO A 213 6.39 -9.79 5.37
CA PRO A 213 7.10 -10.53 6.41
C PRO A 213 8.21 -9.70 7.08
N PRO A 214 8.42 -9.85 8.40
CA PRO A 214 9.54 -9.21 9.09
C PRO A 214 10.88 -9.56 8.43
N GLY A 215 11.79 -8.57 8.38
CA GLY A 215 13.13 -8.71 7.81
C GLY A 215 13.22 -8.46 6.30
N VAL A 216 12.10 -8.24 5.59
CA VAL A 216 12.11 -7.85 4.17
C VAL A 216 12.27 -6.33 4.05
N SER A 217 13.23 -5.89 3.22
CA SER A 217 13.51 -4.47 2.97
C SER A 217 12.36 -3.79 2.21
N THR A 218 12.26 -2.47 2.27
CA THR A 218 11.27 -1.71 1.47
C THR A 218 11.55 -1.81 -0.03
N GLU A 219 12.81 -1.93 -0.42
CA GLU A 219 13.25 -2.07 -1.81
C GLU A 219 12.80 -3.40 -2.43
N ASP A 220 12.80 -4.47 -1.63
CA ASP A 220 12.32 -5.80 -2.06
C ASP A 220 10.81 -5.98 -1.87
N ALA A 221 10.24 -5.36 -0.84
CA ALA A 221 8.84 -5.52 -0.46
C ALA A 221 7.90 -4.65 -1.29
N CYS A 222 8.26 -3.38 -1.54
CA CYS A 222 7.36 -2.41 -2.18
C CYS A 222 7.54 -2.39 -3.70
N VAL A 223 7.47 -3.58 -4.28
CA VAL A 223 7.48 -3.84 -5.72
C VAL A 223 6.43 -4.89 -6.05
N TRP A 224 5.96 -4.88 -7.29
CA TRP A 224 5.09 -5.96 -7.76
C TRP A 224 5.93 -7.22 -8.02
N GLY A 225 5.64 -8.29 -7.27
CA GLY A 225 6.39 -9.55 -7.32
C GLY A 225 5.89 -10.53 -8.38
N ASP A 226 6.74 -11.49 -8.71
CA ASP A 226 6.48 -12.56 -9.70
C ASP A 226 5.78 -13.80 -9.13
N GLY A 227 5.55 -13.84 -7.81
CA GLY A 227 4.93 -14.96 -7.10
C GLY A 227 5.91 -15.99 -6.56
N SER A 228 7.22 -15.78 -6.72
CA SER A 228 8.25 -16.67 -6.17
C SER A 228 8.43 -16.52 -4.65
N LYS A 229 7.95 -15.42 -4.06
CA LYS A 229 8.06 -15.12 -2.61
C LYS A 229 6.76 -14.48 -2.09
N PRO A 230 6.42 -14.65 -0.80
CA PRO A 230 5.24 -14.06 -0.18
C PRO A 230 5.48 -12.59 0.22
N ILE A 231 5.88 -11.75 -0.75
CA ILE A 231 6.20 -10.33 -0.56
C ILE A 231 5.48 -9.46 -1.62
N GLY A 232 5.40 -8.16 -1.40
CA GLY A 232 4.69 -7.22 -2.27
C GLY A 232 3.22 -7.60 -2.40
N ASN A 233 2.73 -7.69 -3.64
CA ASN A 233 1.36 -8.11 -3.94
C ASN A 233 1.03 -9.55 -3.47
N TRP A 234 2.05 -10.35 -3.14
CA TRP A 234 1.92 -11.72 -2.63
C TRP A 234 2.10 -11.80 -1.11
N SER A 235 2.21 -10.68 -0.40
CA SER A 235 2.28 -10.67 1.07
C SER A 235 1.00 -11.22 1.71
N PRO A 236 1.05 -11.80 2.92
CA PRO A 236 -0.09 -12.50 3.50
C PRO A 236 -1.22 -11.59 3.97
N TYR A 237 -0.90 -10.35 4.35
CA TYR A 237 -1.86 -9.44 4.97
C TYR A 237 -1.94 -8.11 4.26
N VAL A 238 -3.13 -7.54 4.27
CA VAL A 238 -3.39 -6.18 3.81
C VAL A 238 -4.13 -5.39 4.88
N ALA A 239 -3.96 -4.07 4.86
CA ALA A 239 -4.67 -3.15 5.72
C ALA A 239 -5.25 -1.98 4.93
N GLY A 240 -6.40 -1.48 5.36
CA GLY A 240 -7.02 -0.30 4.74
C GLY A 240 -7.47 0.71 5.80
N ALA A 241 -7.40 2.00 5.48
CA ALA A 241 -7.91 3.03 6.38
C ALA A 241 -8.43 4.27 5.64
N ASN A 242 -9.50 4.86 6.17
CA ASN A 242 -10.00 6.18 5.76
C ASN A 242 -10.76 6.83 6.93
N THR A 243 -10.75 8.16 6.95
CA THR A 243 -11.56 8.98 7.87
C THR A 243 -12.73 9.58 7.11
N ASP A 244 -13.93 9.44 7.65
CA ASP A 244 -15.14 10.00 7.04
C ASP A 244 -15.38 11.46 7.43
N ALA A 245 -16.44 12.05 6.89
CA ALA A 245 -16.81 13.45 7.16
C ALA A 245 -17.22 13.72 8.62
N SER A 246 -17.61 12.68 9.39
CA SER A 246 -17.89 12.81 10.82
C SER A 246 -16.60 12.87 11.65
N GLY A 247 -15.49 12.39 11.09
CA GLY A 247 -14.19 12.27 11.72
C GLY A 247 -13.92 10.89 12.31
N GLU A 248 -14.83 9.93 12.11
CA GLU A 248 -14.58 8.53 12.45
C GLU A 248 -13.61 7.92 11.44
N THR A 249 -12.65 7.13 11.93
CA THR A 249 -11.72 6.41 11.06
C THR A 249 -12.06 4.92 11.06
N PHE A 250 -12.20 4.34 9.87
CA PHE A 250 -12.38 2.90 9.71
C PHE A 250 -11.02 2.28 9.42
N VAL A 251 -10.62 1.29 10.20
CA VAL A 251 -9.34 0.59 10.06
C VAL A 251 -9.62 -0.88 9.82
N LYS A 252 -9.17 -1.41 8.69
CA LYS A 252 -9.35 -2.80 8.27
C LYS A 252 -8.01 -3.52 8.29
N ILE A 253 -8.00 -4.76 8.78
CA ILE A 253 -6.96 -5.75 8.48
C ILE A 253 -7.60 -6.97 7.83
N ALA A 254 -6.90 -7.60 6.89
CA ALA A 254 -7.41 -8.74 6.15
C ALA A 254 -6.29 -9.68 5.73
N TRP A 255 -6.66 -10.93 5.48
CA TRP A 255 -5.87 -11.77 4.60
C TRP A 255 -5.88 -11.22 3.18
N ASN A 256 -4.72 -11.23 2.53
CA ASN A 256 -4.61 -10.90 1.12
C ASN A 256 -5.23 -12.04 0.28
N PRO A 257 -6.26 -11.76 -0.54
CA PRO A 257 -6.86 -12.75 -1.43
C PRO A 257 -5.86 -13.46 -2.34
N ILE A 258 -4.86 -12.72 -2.85
CA ILE A 258 -3.82 -13.29 -3.72
C ILE A 258 -3.03 -14.36 -2.97
N TYR A 259 -2.68 -14.11 -1.70
CA TYR A 259 -2.01 -15.08 -0.85
C TYR A 259 -2.88 -16.33 -0.64
N THR A 260 -4.16 -16.14 -0.30
CA THR A 260 -5.05 -17.24 0.09
C THR A 260 -5.64 -18.04 -1.07
N GLY A 261 -5.64 -17.50 -2.30
CA GLY A 261 -6.36 -18.11 -3.42
C GLY A 261 -5.54 -18.34 -4.70
N GLU A 262 -4.53 -17.52 -4.97
CA GLU A 262 -3.81 -17.55 -6.27
C GLU A 262 -2.33 -17.93 -6.13
N SER A 263 -1.83 -18.05 -4.90
CA SER A 263 -0.41 -18.24 -4.62
C SER A 263 -0.06 -19.70 -4.31
N THR A 264 1.22 -20.03 -4.48
CA THR A 264 1.78 -21.30 -4.00
C THR A 264 1.86 -21.37 -2.46
N PHE A 265 1.69 -20.23 -1.78
CA PHE A 265 1.75 -20.07 -0.32
C PHE A 265 0.38 -20.20 0.36
N GLN A 266 -0.68 -20.51 -0.37
CA GLN A 266 -2.06 -20.54 0.14
C GLN A 266 -2.29 -21.49 1.34
N ASN A 267 -1.37 -22.43 1.59
CA ASN A 267 -1.40 -23.33 2.75
C ASN A 267 -0.29 -23.02 3.77
N ASP A 268 0.58 -22.07 3.48
CA ASP A 268 1.69 -21.70 4.35
C ASP A 268 1.20 -20.77 5.45
N LEU A 269 1.53 -21.10 6.69
CA LEU A 269 1.26 -20.24 7.83
C LEU A 269 2.38 -19.19 7.96
N PRO A 270 2.06 -17.89 7.82
CA PRO A 270 3.01 -16.83 8.11
C PRO A 270 3.58 -16.96 9.53
N LYS A 271 4.82 -16.52 9.70
CA LYS A 271 5.52 -16.54 11.00
C LYS A 271 5.30 -15.28 11.83
N PHE A 272 4.37 -14.43 11.39
CA PHE A 272 3.96 -13.21 12.07
C PHE A 272 2.45 -13.04 11.93
N GLY A 273 1.84 -12.30 12.84
CA GLY A 273 0.42 -11.95 12.82
C GLY A 273 0.21 -10.45 12.84
N VAL A 274 -1.05 -10.03 12.69
CA VAL A 274 -1.46 -8.62 12.72
C VAL A 274 -2.70 -8.44 13.58
N LYS A 275 -2.77 -7.37 14.38
CA LYS A 275 -3.98 -7.02 15.14
C LYS A 275 -4.16 -5.51 15.22
N ILE A 276 -5.39 -5.07 15.46
CA ILE A 276 -5.68 -3.67 15.74
C ILE A 276 -5.77 -3.46 17.25
N THR A 277 -5.05 -2.46 17.76
CA THR A 277 -5.19 -1.97 19.14
C THR A 277 -5.66 -0.52 19.12
N CYS A 278 -6.34 -0.08 20.19
CA CYS A 278 -6.94 1.25 20.29
C CYS A 278 -6.31 2.03 21.44
N GLN A 279 -5.73 3.19 21.13
CA GLN A 279 -5.19 4.11 22.12
C GLN A 279 -6.30 5.05 22.62
N GLY A 280 -6.50 5.12 23.93
CA GLY A 280 -7.51 5.99 24.55
C GLY A 280 -8.91 5.39 24.66
N GLY A 281 -9.13 4.17 24.17
CA GLY A 281 -10.40 3.45 24.27
C GLY A 281 -11.47 3.95 23.28
N GLY A 282 -12.69 3.41 23.39
CA GLY A 282 -13.84 3.84 22.58
C GLY A 282 -13.93 3.27 21.16
N CYS A 283 -12.91 2.54 20.69
CA CYS A 283 -13.00 1.86 19.41
C CYS A 283 -14.06 0.74 19.42
N ASN A 284 -14.82 0.67 18.33
CA ASN A 284 -15.81 -0.38 18.10
C ASN A 284 -15.24 -1.44 17.13
N GLY A 285 -15.57 -2.71 17.34
CA GLY A 285 -15.13 -3.81 16.46
C GLY A 285 -13.89 -4.57 16.94
N LEU A 286 -13.44 -4.31 18.17
CA LEU A 286 -12.41 -5.11 18.83
C LEU A 286 -13.01 -6.35 19.52
N PRO A 287 -12.25 -7.46 19.65
CA PRO A 287 -10.92 -7.68 19.07
C PRO A 287 -10.98 -7.83 17.54
N CYS A 288 -9.92 -7.41 16.86
CA CYS A 288 -9.72 -7.62 15.43
C CYS A 288 -8.27 -8.04 15.25
N SER A 289 -8.05 -9.35 15.06
CA SER A 289 -6.73 -9.99 15.07
C SER A 289 -6.63 -11.14 14.07
N ILE A 290 -5.44 -11.32 13.49
CA ILE A 290 -5.04 -12.43 12.64
C ILE A 290 -3.76 -13.01 13.23
N ASP A 291 -3.92 -14.04 14.08
CA ASP A 291 -2.82 -14.90 14.52
C ASP A 291 -2.89 -16.24 13.75
N PRO A 292 -2.04 -16.46 12.73
CA PRO A 292 -2.13 -17.65 11.91
C PRO A 292 -1.89 -18.95 12.70
N SER A 293 -1.26 -18.92 13.88
CA SER A 293 -1.13 -20.12 14.73
C SER A 293 -2.46 -20.57 15.33
N GLU A 294 -3.34 -19.61 15.64
CA GLU A 294 -4.65 -19.84 16.25
C GLU A 294 -5.73 -20.06 15.19
N VAL A 295 -5.83 -19.16 14.21
CA VAL A 295 -6.96 -19.14 13.26
C VAL A 295 -6.67 -19.78 11.90
N LYS A 296 -5.42 -20.21 11.67
CA LYS A 296 -4.92 -20.76 10.40
C LYS A 296 -5.07 -19.78 9.23
N VAL A 297 -4.69 -20.22 8.02
CA VAL A 297 -4.81 -19.39 6.82
C VAL A 297 -6.25 -18.98 6.60
N ASN A 298 -6.44 -17.71 6.25
CA ASN A 298 -7.74 -17.07 6.04
C ASN A 298 -8.64 -16.97 7.29
N GLY A 299 -8.16 -17.30 8.48
CA GLY A 299 -8.93 -17.10 9.72
C GLY A 299 -8.80 -15.68 10.29
N VAL A 300 -9.81 -15.20 11.01
CA VAL A 300 -9.79 -13.89 11.70
C VAL A 300 -10.48 -14.03 13.06
N THR A 301 -9.88 -13.48 14.11
CA THR A 301 -10.52 -13.35 15.42
C THR A 301 -11.22 -11.99 15.50
N SER A 302 -12.55 -11.98 15.30
CA SER A 302 -13.40 -10.81 15.54
C SER A 302 -14.87 -11.18 15.67
N GLY A 303 -15.64 -10.39 16.42
CA GLY A 303 -17.10 -10.43 16.43
C GLY A 303 -17.76 -9.78 15.20
N ASN A 304 -16.98 -9.08 14.36
CA ASN A 304 -17.43 -8.42 13.14
C ASN A 304 -16.67 -8.86 11.88
N SER A 305 -16.12 -10.09 11.89
CA SER A 305 -15.42 -10.64 10.74
C SER A 305 -16.34 -10.81 9.54
N ALA A 306 -15.82 -10.58 8.33
CA ALA A 306 -16.51 -10.83 7.08
C ALA A 306 -15.51 -11.27 5.99
N SER A 307 -16.02 -11.71 4.83
CA SER A 307 -15.21 -12.07 3.66
C SER A 307 -15.28 -10.95 2.62
N GLY A 308 -14.13 -10.51 2.12
CA GLY A 308 -14.02 -9.45 1.13
C GLY A 308 -14.06 -9.97 -0.30
N ALA A 309 -13.93 -9.04 -1.26
CA ALA A 309 -13.66 -9.40 -2.65
C ALA A 309 -12.40 -10.28 -2.75
N GLY A 310 -12.45 -11.31 -3.59
CA GLY A 310 -11.38 -12.30 -3.71
C GLY A 310 -11.33 -13.35 -2.59
N GLY A 311 -12.21 -13.28 -1.58
CA GLY A 311 -12.38 -14.34 -0.56
C GLY A 311 -11.47 -14.23 0.66
N GLY A 312 -10.66 -13.16 0.76
CA GLY A 312 -9.87 -12.86 1.95
C GLY A 312 -10.76 -12.40 3.11
N ASN A 313 -10.67 -13.08 4.25
CA ASN A 313 -11.39 -12.71 5.46
C ASN A 313 -10.74 -11.51 6.14
N PHE A 314 -11.58 -10.65 6.74
CA PHE A 314 -11.18 -9.40 7.34
C PHE A 314 -12.00 -9.05 8.58
N CYS A 315 -11.51 -8.08 9.35
CA CYS A 315 -12.28 -7.37 10.38
C CYS A 315 -12.01 -5.86 10.29
N VAL A 316 -12.92 -5.07 10.84
CA VAL A 316 -12.87 -3.60 10.79
C VAL A 316 -13.02 -3.04 12.19
N VAL A 317 -12.25 -2.01 12.51
CA VAL A 317 -12.37 -1.25 13.75
C VAL A 317 -12.74 0.18 13.41
N THR A 318 -13.78 0.70 14.06
CA THR A 318 -14.13 2.12 13.99
C THR A 318 -13.45 2.85 15.14
N VAL A 319 -12.60 3.82 14.79
CA VAL A 319 -11.84 4.67 15.70
C VAL A 319 -12.57 6.02 15.81
N PRO A 320 -13.04 6.41 17.01
CA PRO A 320 -13.73 7.67 17.21
C PRO A 320 -12.85 8.87 16.86
N LYS A 321 -13.47 9.97 16.45
CA LYS A 321 -12.78 11.23 16.17
C LYS A 321 -11.86 11.64 17.32
N GLY A 322 -10.59 11.92 16.99
CA GLY A 322 -9.55 12.33 17.93
C GLY A 322 -8.88 11.18 18.70
N SER A 323 -9.36 9.95 18.55
CA SER A 323 -8.68 8.74 19.06
C SER A 323 -7.70 8.19 18.03
N LYS A 324 -6.87 7.23 18.44
CA LYS A 324 -5.85 6.61 17.58
C LYS A 324 -5.91 5.09 17.67
N ALA A 325 -5.54 4.43 16.59
CA ALA A 325 -5.36 2.99 16.57
C ALA A 325 -3.97 2.60 16.05
N ASN A 326 -3.46 1.48 16.53
CA ASN A 326 -2.26 0.86 15.99
C ASN A 326 -2.66 -0.40 15.22
N ILE A 327 -2.04 -0.61 14.06
CA ILE A 327 -1.95 -1.90 13.40
C ILE A 327 -0.64 -2.53 13.89
N GLU A 328 -0.76 -3.41 14.87
CA GLU A 328 0.37 -4.08 15.52
C GLU A 328 0.73 -5.35 14.75
N THR A 329 2.01 -5.49 14.39
CA THR A 329 2.62 -6.72 13.87
C THR A 329 3.39 -7.43 14.98
N PHE A 330 3.30 -8.76 15.05
CA PHE A 330 3.95 -9.55 16.10
C PHE A 330 4.46 -10.91 15.57
N ASP A 331 5.55 -11.42 16.14
CA ASP A 331 6.09 -12.75 15.81
C ASP A 331 5.18 -13.86 16.35
N VAL A 332 4.90 -14.88 15.53
CA VAL A 332 4.07 -16.03 15.92
C VAL A 332 4.92 -17.06 16.66
N GLY A 333 4.51 -17.43 17.87
CA GLY A 333 5.24 -18.37 18.72
C GLY A 333 6.33 -17.75 19.61
N GLY A 334 6.49 -16.42 19.58
CA GLY A 334 7.26 -15.69 20.57
C GLY A 334 6.42 -15.46 21.83
N SER A 335 6.75 -16.16 22.92
CA SER A 335 6.18 -15.88 24.24
C SER A 335 6.38 -14.41 24.59
N GLY A 336 5.32 -13.76 25.09
CA GLY A 336 5.43 -12.45 25.73
C GLY A 336 6.54 -12.47 26.77
N GLY A 337 7.62 -11.72 26.49
CA GLY A 337 8.73 -11.49 27.41
C GLY A 337 8.35 -10.49 28.49
N GLY A 338 7.38 -10.85 29.33
CA GLY A 338 7.09 -10.16 30.58
C GLY A 338 8.13 -10.52 31.62
N GLY A 339 9.15 -9.66 31.77
CA GLY A 339 9.95 -9.46 32.98
C GLY A 339 10.30 -10.68 33.82
N GLY A 340 11.40 -11.37 33.46
CA GLY A 340 12.12 -12.22 34.40
C GLY A 340 12.72 -11.37 35.51
N GLY A 341 12.05 -11.31 36.66
CA GLY A 341 12.63 -10.87 37.91
C GLY A 341 13.67 -11.90 38.36
N GLY A 342 14.92 -11.67 37.95
CA GLY A 342 16.08 -12.33 38.53
C GLY A 342 16.25 -11.83 39.95
N ASP A 343 15.89 -12.67 40.91
CA ASP A 343 16.23 -12.52 42.32
C ASP A 343 17.73 -12.84 42.47
N GLU A 344 18.58 -11.83 42.24
CA GLU A 344 19.98 -11.87 42.65
C GLU A 344 20.10 -11.25 44.05
N THR A 345 20.30 -12.14 45.01
CA THR A 345 20.67 -11.83 46.39
C THR A 345 22.07 -11.18 46.41
N PRO A 346 22.26 -9.97 46.97
CA PRO A 346 23.61 -9.47 47.21
C PRO A 346 24.04 -9.81 48.64
N GLU A 347 25.03 -10.70 48.79
CA GLU A 347 25.79 -10.82 50.03
C GLU A 347 26.77 -9.63 50.20
N PRO A 348 27.09 -9.23 51.44
CA PRO A 348 27.66 -7.92 51.73
C PRO A 348 29.18 -7.84 51.53
N SER A 349 29.58 -6.73 50.93
CA SER A 349 30.97 -6.24 50.80
C SER A 349 31.63 -6.02 52.17
N SER A 350 32.75 -6.69 52.42
CA SER A 350 33.66 -6.40 53.54
C SER A 350 34.78 -5.46 53.08
N SER A 351 34.90 -4.32 53.77
CA SER A 351 35.99 -3.35 53.64
C SER A 351 37.28 -3.87 54.29
N PRO A 352 38.47 -3.49 53.78
CA PRO A 352 39.67 -3.40 54.60
C PRO A 352 39.98 -1.94 55.00
N ASP A 353 40.22 -1.75 56.30
CA ASP A 353 40.74 -0.53 56.93
C ASP A 353 42.23 -0.28 56.57
N PRO A 354 42.77 0.96 56.73
CA PRO A 354 44.10 1.33 56.28
C PRO A 354 45.21 1.09 57.33
N THR A 355 46.43 0.90 56.83
CA THR A 355 47.69 0.68 57.55
C THR A 355 48.10 1.86 58.47
N PRO A 356 48.70 1.60 59.65
CA PRO A 356 49.01 2.62 60.66
C PRO A 356 50.35 3.33 60.45
N THR A 357 50.51 4.47 61.12
CA THR A 357 51.81 5.08 61.47
C THR A 357 52.40 4.39 62.69
#